data_AF-A0A6C2U3J0-F1
#
_entry.id   AF-A0A6C2U3J0-F1
#
_cell.length_a   1.000
_cell.length_b   1.000
_cell.length_c   1.000
_cell.angle_alpha   90.00
_cell.angle_beta   90.00
_cell.angle_gamma   90.00
#
_symmetry.space_group_name_H-M   'P 1'
#
loop_
_entity.id
_entity.type
_entity.pdbx_description
1 polymer ?
#
loop_
_entity_poly.entity_id
_entity_poly.type
_entity_poly.pdbx_seq_one_letter_code
_entity_poly.pdbx_strand_id
1 'polypeptide(L)'
;MWVTPRDIRPEYDDLDRAAAVDSVAFLFESRTVLGHGNQSVVEAAWNFDRIKDVHQRYCDFVNENLAFLDRAGFSDEELVRLLRMEDQAYGQSMALDPLLPAELLPNGYAGSQVFALHQELIQRIATRFQ
;
A
#
# COMPACT_ATOMS: atom_id res chain seq x y z
N MET A 1 4.74 -16.93 -8.54
CA MET A 1 6.15 -16.56 -8.36
C MET A 1 6.18 -15.45 -7.33
N TRP A 2 6.89 -15.63 -6.22
CA TRP A 2 7.01 -14.65 -5.13
C TRP A 2 8.43 -14.11 -5.14
N VAL A 3 8.61 -12.81 -4.90
CA VAL A 3 9.92 -12.15 -4.90
C VAL A 3 10.00 -11.27 -3.65
N THR A 4 11.13 -11.32 -2.96
CA THR A 4 11.41 -10.49 -1.78
C THR A 4 12.83 -9.95 -1.88
N PRO A 5 13.08 -8.68 -1.48
CA PRO A 5 14.43 -8.15 -1.37
C PRO A 5 15.14 -8.57 -0.08
N ARG A 6 14.42 -9.16 0.88
CA ARG A 6 15.00 -9.69 2.12
C ARG A 6 15.61 -11.06 1.86
N ASP A 7 16.79 -11.28 2.40
CA ASP A 7 17.41 -12.61 2.41
C ASP A 7 16.61 -13.54 3.34
N ILE A 8 15.87 -14.48 2.74
CA ILE A 8 15.03 -15.46 3.44
C ILE A 8 15.65 -16.86 3.48
N ARG A 9 16.92 -17.00 3.07
CA ARG A 9 17.61 -18.30 3.09
C ARG A 9 17.57 -18.97 4.47
N PRO A 10 17.81 -18.26 5.60
CA PRO A 10 17.75 -18.89 6.91
C PRO A 10 16.38 -19.50 7.22
N GLU A 11 15.29 -18.77 6.95
CA GLU A 11 13.92 -19.21 7.20
C GLU A 11 13.49 -20.32 6.25
N TYR A 12 13.96 -20.28 4.99
CA TYR A 12 13.70 -21.32 4.01
C TYR A 12 14.39 -22.63 4.38
N ASP A 13 15.66 -22.57 4.84
CA ASP A 13 16.41 -23.74 5.30
C ASP A 13 15.75 -24.41 6.53
N ASP A 14 15.18 -23.61 7.43
CA ASP A 14 14.41 -24.12 8.57
C ASP A 14 13.13 -24.85 8.12
N LEU A 15 12.39 -24.25 7.18
CA LEU A 15 11.19 -24.83 6.59
C LEU A 15 11.47 -26.13 5.85
N ASP A 16 12.52 -26.14 5.03
CA ASP A 16 12.91 -27.32 4.25
C ASP A 16 13.22 -28.51 5.15
N ARG A 17 14.01 -28.28 6.21
CA ARG A 17 14.33 -29.31 7.23
C ARG A 17 13.11 -29.80 7.99
N ALA A 18 12.12 -28.94 8.23
CA ALA A 18 10.95 -29.28 9.03
C ALA A 18 9.84 -29.98 8.22
N ALA A 19 9.72 -29.70 6.92
CA ALA A 19 8.55 -30.07 6.14
C ALA A 19 8.81 -30.57 4.69
N ALA A 20 10.06 -30.80 4.27
CA ALA A 20 10.41 -31.25 2.92
C ALA A 20 9.79 -30.35 1.82
N VAL A 21 10.07 -29.04 1.97
CA VAL A 21 9.46 -27.97 1.16
C VAL A 21 10.06 -27.93 -0.25
N ASP A 22 11.27 -28.48 -0.43
CA ASP A 22 11.92 -28.75 -1.72
C ASP A 22 11.07 -29.53 -2.74
N SER A 23 10.07 -30.30 -2.28
CA SER A 23 9.12 -31.00 -3.17
C SER A 23 8.06 -30.10 -3.82
N VAL A 24 7.84 -28.90 -3.28
CA VAL A 24 6.72 -28.00 -3.67
C VAL A 24 7.14 -26.56 -3.96
N ALA A 25 8.34 -26.15 -3.54
CA ALA A 25 8.89 -24.82 -3.80
C ALA A 25 10.40 -24.88 -4.09
N PHE A 26 10.88 -23.88 -4.83
CA PHE A 26 12.30 -23.68 -5.10
C PHE A 26 12.68 -22.24 -4.74
N LEU A 27 13.79 -22.07 -4.01
CA LEU A 27 14.36 -20.76 -3.72
C LEU A 27 15.41 -20.39 -4.77
N PHE A 28 15.23 -19.24 -5.41
CA PHE A 28 16.20 -18.69 -6.35
C PHE A 28 16.67 -17.32 -5.85
N GLU A 29 17.97 -17.05 -5.98
CA GLU A 29 18.54 -15.71 -5.79
C GLU A 29 18.71 -15.04 -7.15
N SER A 30 18.17 -13.83 -7.29
CA SER A 30 18.41 -12.98 -8.46
C SER A 30 19.04 -11.67 -8.02
N ARG A 31 20.08 -11.26 -8.73
CA ARG A 31 20.68 -9.93 -8.59
C ARG A 31 20.69 -9.23 -9.92
N THR A 32 20.59 -7.90 -9.90
CA THR A 32 20.84 -7.11 -11.10
C THR A 32 22.30 -7.27 -11.53
N VAL A 33 22.50 -7.51 -12.82
CA VAL A 33 23.83 -7.53 -13.45
C VAL A 33 24.04 -6.23 -14.23
N LEU A 34 25.30 -5.81 -14.43
CA LEU A 34 25.69 -4.62 -15.21
C LEU A 34 25.52 -3.24 -14.53
N GLY A 35 25.57 -3.16 -13.19
CA GLY A 35 25.65 -1.88 -12.46
C GLY A 35 24.33 -1.15 -12.24
N HIS A 36 23.22 -1.73 -12.67
CA HIS A 36 21.87 -1.29 -12.33
C HIS A 36 21.56 -1.68 -10.88
N GLY A 37 21.25 -0.72 -10.00
CA GLY A 37 20.81 -1.02 -8.64
C GLY A 37 19.35 -1.49 -8.58
N ASN A 38 18.93 -2.08 -7.46
CA ASN A 38 17.54 -2.51 -7.24
C ASN A 38 16.53 -1.39 -7.56
N GLN A 39 16.90 -0.14 -7.25
CA GLN A 39 16.09 1.04 -7.53
C GLN A 39 15.75 1.22 -9.02
N SER A 40 16.69 0.93 -9.91
CA SER A 40 16.46 1.07 -11.36
C SER A 40 15.48 0.03 -11.91
N VAL A 41 15.43 -1.16 -11.30
CA VAL A 41 14.42 -2.18 -11.64
C VAL A 41 13.05 -1.72 -11.17
N VAL A 42 12.97 -1.20 -9.94
CA VAL A 42 11.73 -0.68 -9.37
C VAL A 42 11.16 0.45 -10.24
N GLU A 43 11.97 1.43 -10.59
CA GLU A 43 11.56 2.58 -11.42
C GLU A 43 11.10 2.17 -12.81
N ALA A 44 11.66 1.09 -13.38
CA ALA A 44 11.27 0.58 -14.70
C ALA A 44 10.05 -0.36 -14.64
N ALA A 45 9.81 -1.04 -13.52
CA ALA A 45 8.77 -2.05 -13.38
C ALA A 45 7.38 -1.44 -13.11
N TRP A 46 7.32 -0.29 -12.45
CA TRP A 46 6.06 0.38 -12.11
C TRP A 46 6.03 1.84 -12.54
N ASN A 47 4.87 2.29 -12.98
CA ASN A 47 4.65 3.70 -13.31
C ASN A 47 4.36 4.49 -12.03
N PHE A 48 5.41 4.88 -11.31
CA PHE A 48 5.30 5.63 -10.06
C PHE A 48 4.71 7.03 -10.21
N ASP A 49 4.84 7.65 -11.38
CA ASP A 49 4.16 8.92 -11.66
C ASP A 49 2.64 8.75 -11.62
N ARG A 50 2.13 7.70 -12.27
CA ARG A 50 0.70 7.36 -12.23
C ARG A 50 0.25 6.98 -10.81
N ILE A 51 1.04 6.21 -10.07
CA ILE A 51 0.71 5.84 -8.68
C ILE A 51 0.63 7.11 -7.83
N LYS A 52 1.60 8.01 -7.95
CA LYS A 52 1.63 9.29 -7.25
C LYS A 52 0.40 10.14 -7.57
N ASP A 53 -0.01 10.23 -8.83
CA ASP A 53 -1.21 10.98 -9.24
C ASP A 53 -2.47 10.43 -8.58
N VAL A 54 -2.62 9.10 -8.54
CA VAL A 54 -3.79 8.46 -7.91
C VAL A 54 -3.75 8.66 -6.39
N HIS A 55 -2.59 8.49 -5.76
CA HIS A 55 -2.41 8.76 -4.33
C HIS A 55 -2.77 10.20 -3.98
N GLN A 56 -2.31 11.18 -4.76
CA GLN A 56 -2.61 12.58 -4.52
C GLN A 56 -4.11 12.85 -4.56
N ARG A 57 -4.82 12.33 -5.58
CA ARG A 57 -6.28 12.48 -5.68
C ARG A 57 -7.01 11.88 -4.48
N TYR A 58 -6.53 10.74 -3.98
CA TYR A 58 -7.09 10.16 -2.76
C TYR A 58 -6.82 11.04 -1.54
N CYS A 59 -5.59 11.53 -1.36
CA CYS A 59 -5.25 12.44 -0.27
C CYS A 59 -6.13 13.71 -0.31
N ASP A 60 -6.32 14.30 -1.49
CA ASP A 60 -7.17 15.47 -1.68
C ASP A 60 -8.63 15.16 -1.30
N PHE A 61 -9.17 14.04 -1.81
CA PHE A 61 -10.51 13.55 -1.44
C PHE A 61 -10.68 13.39 0.08
N VAL A 62 -9.73 12.76 0.76
CA VAL A 62 -9.84 12.56 2.22
C VAL A 62 -9.73 13.88 2.97
N ASN A 63 -8.77 14.74 2.61
CA ASN A 63 -8.61 16.04 3.28
C ASN A 63 -9.85 16.92 3.13
N GLU A 64 -10.46 16.93 1.96
CA GLU A 64 -11.74 17.61 1.73
C GLU A 64 -12.82 17.04 2.68
N ASN A 65 -12.97 15.71 2.74
CA ASN A 65 -13.98 15.07 3.58
C ASN A 65 -13.72 15.21 5.09
N LEU A 66 -12.47 15.22 5.53
CA LEU A 66 -12.12 15.54 6.93
C LEU A 66 -12.52 16.98 7.27
N ALA A 67 -12.19 17.94 6.39
CA ALA A 67 -12.58 19.34 6.58
C ALA A 67 -14.10 19.54 6.53
N PHE A 68 -14.82 18.71 5.76
CA PHE A 68 -16.27 18.64 5.82
C PHE A 68 -16.72 18.10 7.17
N LEU A 69 -16.23 16.93 7.62
CA LEU A 69 -16.60 16.27 8.88
C LEU A 69 -16.40 17.13 10.13
N ASP A 70 -15.46 18.07 10.12
CA ASP A 70 -15.27 19.03 11.22
C ASP A 70 -16.42 20.04 11.37
N ARG A 71 -17.30 20.17 10.37
CA ARG A 71 -18.51 20.99 10.43
C ARG A 71 -19.63 20.21 11.15
N ALA A 72 -20.56 20.88 11.81
CA ALA A 72 -21.66 20.19 12.49
C ALA A 72 -22.79 19.79 11.51
N GLY A 73 -23.53 18.72 11.82
CA GLY A 73 -24.85 18.45 11.23
C GLY A 73 -24.94 17.32 10.18
N PHE A 74 -24.25 16.19 10.38
CA PHE A 74 -24.37 15.03 9.49
C PHE A 74 -25.51 14.09 9.86
N SER A 75 -26.16 13.54 8.86
CA SER A 75 -27.03 12.38 9.02
C SER A 75 -26.24 11.07 8.95
N ASP A 76 -26.78 10.03 9.59
CA ASP A 76 -26.21 8.67 9.50
C ASP A 76 -26.10 8.17 8.06
N GLU A 77 -27.06 8.54 7.20
CA GLU A 77 -27.06 8.17 5.78
C GLU A 77 -25.87 8.80 5.02
N GLU A 78 -25.54 10.06 5.31
CA GLU A 78 -24.38 10.74 4.72
C GLU A 78 -23.06 10.12 5.19
N LEU A 79 -22.98 9.73 6.46
CA LEU A 79 -21.80 9.02 7.00
C LEU A 79 -21.62 7.64 6.37
N VAL A 80 -22.71 6.87 6.21
CA VAL A 80 -22.66 5.57 5.52
C VAL A 80 -22.28 5.73 4.06
N ARG A 81 -22.79 6.76 3.38
CA ARG A 81 -22.41 7.07 2.00
C ARG A 81 -20.93 7.42 1.89
N LEU A 82 -20.43 8.28 2.79
CA LEU A 82 -19.01 8.65 2.83
C LEU A 82 -18.13 7.42 3.06
N LEU A 83 -18.50 6.53 3.99
CA LEU A 83 -17.76 5.30 4.26
C LEU A 83 -17.63 4.41 3.01
N ARG A 84 -18.71 4.25 2.22
CA ARG A 84 -18.67 3.48 0.97
C ARG A 84 -17.80 4.13 -0.09
N MET A 85 -17.87 5.46 -0.21
CA MET A 85 -17.04 6.21 -1.16
C MET A 85 -15.57 6.11 -0.79
N GLU A 86 -15.26 6.18 0.51
CA GLU A 86 -13.92 6.04 1.06
C GLU A 86 -13.34 4.65 0.74
N ASP A 87 -14.06 3.57 1.05
CA ASP A 87 -13.61 2.19 0.79
C ASP A 87 -13.28 1.97 -0.69
N GLN A 88 -14.16 2.45 -1.59
CA GLN A 88 -13.93 2.38 -3.03
C GLN A 88 -12.72 3.22 -3.45
N ALA A 89 -12.58 4.45 -2.94
CA ALA A 89 -11.49 5.35 -3.29
C ALA A 89 -10.14 4.81 -2.81
N TYR A 90 -10.09 4.24 -1.61
CA TYR A 90 -8.89 3.60 -1.05
C TYR A 90 -8.49 2.35 -1.84
N GLY A 91 -9.47 1.49 -2.16
CA GLY A 91 -9.22 0.33 -3.02
C GLY A 91 -8.67 0.72 -4.39
N GLN A 92 -9.19 1.80 -4.99
CA GLN A 92 -8.68 2.33 -6.25
C GLN A 92 -7.28 2.94 -6.13
N SER A 93 -6.97 3.60 -5.02
CA SER A 93 -5.65 4.22 -4.82
C SER A 93 -4.55 3.19 -4.66
N MET A 94 -4.86 2.05 -4.04
CA MET A 94 -3.92 0.94 -3.83
C MET A 94 -3.88 -0.07 -4.98
N ALA A 95 -4.84 -0.04 -5.92
CA ALA A 95 -4.96 -1.06 -6.97
C ALA A 95 -3.73 -1.18 -7.90
N LEU A 96 -3.00 -0.08 -8.10
CA LEU A 96 -1.79 -0.05 -8.92
C LEU A 96 -0.50 -0.07 -8.08
N ASP A 97 -0.63 0.02 -6.76
CA ASP A 97 0.50 0.17 -5.87
C ASP A 97 1.17 -1.21 -5.63
N PRO A 98 2.48 -1.34 -5.86
CA PRO A 98 3.20 -2.59 -5.62
C PRO A 98 3.44 -2.93 -4.14
N LEU A 99 3.13 -2.02 -3.22
CA LEU A 99 3.32 -2.15 -1.77
C LEU A 99 4.73 -2.65 -1.42
N LEU A 100 5.73 -2.03 -2.06
CA LEU A 100 7.12 -2.43 -1.91
C LEU A 100 7.61 -2.20 -0.48
N PRO A 101 8.61 -2.99 -0.04
CA PRO A 101 9.34 -2.72 1.18
C PRO A 101 9.97 -1.31 1.18
N ALA A 102 10.13 -0.73 2.37
CA ALA A 102 10.58 0.65 2.54
C ALA A 102 11.92 0.94 1.87
N GLU A 103 12.80 -0.05 1.78
CA GLU A 103 14.12 0.06 1.18
C GLU A 103 14.07 0.22 -0.36
N LEU A 104 12.92 -0.06 -0.98
CA LEU A 104 12.69 0.00 -2.42
C LEU A 104 11.72 1.13 -2.82
N LEU A 105 11.15 1.86 -1.85
CA LEU A 105 10.21 2.93 -2.17
C LEU A 105 10.95 4.12 -2.78
N PRO A 106 10.42 4.72 -3.86
CA PRO A 106 11.00 5.94 -4.40
C PRO A 106 10.87 7.11 -3.42
N ASN A 107 11.77 8.08 -3.55
CA ASN A 107 11.70 9.31 -2.76
C ASN A 107 10.37 10.03 -2.97
N GLY A 108 9.74 10.46 -1.88
CA GLY A 108 8.44 11.14 -1.92
C GLY A 108 7.25 10.24 -2.23
N TYR A 109 7.41 8.91 -2.08
CA TYR A 109 6.31 7.97 -2.15
C TYR A 109 5.23 8.27 -1.08
N ALA A 110 3.99 8.48 -1.54
CA ALA A 110 2.89 8.95 -0.69
C ALA A 110 2.03 7.83 -0.06
N GLY A 111 2.32 6.55 -0.31
CA GLY A 111 1.44 5.46 0.14
C GLY A 111 1.28 5.38 1.66
N SER A 112 2.31 5.73 2.42
CA SER A 112 2.22 5.82 3.89
C SER A 112 1.26 6.93 4.34
N GLN A 113 1.26 8.07 3.66
CA GLN A 113 0.32 9.16 3.93
C GLN A 113 -1.12 8.76 3.55
N VAL A 114 -1.30 8.10 2.41
CA VAL A 114 -2.61 7.57 1.98
C VAL A 114 -3.17 6.64 3.05
N PHE A 115 -2.36 5.70 3.56
CA PHE A 115 -2.78 4.79 4.61
C PHE A 115 -3.11 5.51 5.93
N ALA A 116 -2.30 6.49 6.33
CA ALA A 116 -2.58 7.28 7.54
C ALA A 116 -3.92 8.05 7.43
N LEU A 117 -4.18 8.68 6.27
CA LEU A 117 -5.43 9.40 6.02
C LEU A 117 -6.65 8.46 5.97
N HIS A 118 -6.50 7.27 5.38
CA HIS A 118 -7.52 6.22 5.43
C HIS A 118 -7.91 5.89 6.87
N GLN A 119 -6.92 5.59 7.71
CA GLN A 119 -7.16 5.28 9.13
C GLN A 119 -7.82 6.44 9.87
N GLU A 120 -7.37 7.67 9.63
CA GLU A 120 -7.94 8.86 10.24
C GLU A 120 -9.41 9.04 9.87
N LEU A 121 -9.76 8.98 8.59
CA LEU A 121 -11.13 9.17 8.12
C LEU A 121 -12.07 8.10 8.66
N ILE A 122 -11.67 6.82 8.61
CA ILE A 122 -12.45 5.72 9.19
C ILE A 122 -12.68 5.93 10.68
N GLN A 123 -11.63 6.30 11.43
CA GLN A 123 -11.75 6.54 12.86
C GLN A 123 -12.69 7.70 13.16
N ARG A 124 -12.61 8.79 12.38
CA ARG A 124 -13.45 9.99 12.54
C ARG A 124 -14.91 9.73 12.21
N ILE A 125 -15.21 8.84 11.26
CA ILE A 125 -16.57 8.39 10.95
C ILE A 125 -17.08 7.48 12.08
N ALA A 126 -16.26 6.52 12.53
CA ALA A 126 -16.64 5.57 13.58
C ALA A 126 -17.04 6.25 14.90
N THR A 127 -16.33 7.33 15.29
CA THR A 127 -16.67 8.09 16.51
C THR A 127 -17.97 8.89 16.41
N ARG A 128 -18.57 9.03 15.22
CA ARG A 128 -19.88 9.70 15.03
C ARG A 128 -21.06 8.76 15.21
N PHE A 129 -20.83 7.46 15.15
CA PHE A 129 -21.85 6.44 15.40
C PHE A 129 -21.91 5.99 16.88
N GLN A 130 -21.05 6.55 17.75
CA GLN A 130 -21.03 6.31 19.20
C GLN A 130 -21.80 7.40 19.93
#